data_AF-A0A1R1CFR8-F1
#
_entry.id   AF-A0A1R1CFR8-F1
#
_cell.length_a   1.000
_cell.length_b   1.000
_cell.length_c   1.000
_cell.angle_alpha   90.00
_cell.angle_beta   90.00
_cell.angle_gamma   90.00
#
_symmetry.space_group_name_H-M   'P 1'
#
loop_
_entity.id
_entity.type
_entity.pdbx_description
1 polymer ?
#
loop_
_entity_poly.entity_id
_entity_poly.type
_entity_poly.pdbx_seq_one_letter_code
_entity_poly.pdbx_strand_id
1 'polypeptide(L)'
;MSPYDLNTLRKERGKLINKIVLSMAALRLMSGSIEIIAALLMLRYNQIEKALMVNTGLAMVGPFVLLTTTTLGLVGLADKLSVGKMLWVLVGVSCIFIGILRK
;
A
#
# COMPACT_ATOMS: atom_id res chain seq x y z
N MET A 1 -10.50 0.58 42.82
CA MET A 1 -9.65 0.49 41.61
C MET A 1 -8.21 0.69 42.04
N SER A 2 -7.33 -0.29 41.81
CA SER A 2 -5.96 -0.26 42.33
C SER A 2 -5.04 0.55 41.41
N PRO A 3 -3.97 1.21 41.90
CA PRO A 3 -2.99 1.90 41.05
C PRO A 3 -2.36 1.01 39.95
N TYR A 4 -2.38 -0.32 40.13
CA TYR A 4 -1.99 -1.29 39.09
C TYR A 4 -2.95 -1.29 37.88
N ASP A 5 -4.26 -1.11 38.09
CA ASP A 5 -5.25 -1.10 37.01
C ASP A 5 -5.12 0.16 36.15
N LEU A 6 -4.83 1.31 36.77
CA LEU A 6 -4.67 2.58 36.07
C LEU A 6 -3.44 2.58 35.13
N ASN A 7 -2.36 1.92 35.55
CA ASN A 7 -1.15 1.75 34.76
C ASN A 7 -1.34 0.75 33.62
N THR A 8 -2.10 -0.32 33.84
CA THR A 8 -2.46 -1.30 32.80
C THR A 8 -3.37 -0.66 31.74
N LEU A 9 -4.39 0.11 32.15
CA LEU A 9 -5.26 0.87 31.25
C LEU A 9 -4.52 2.02 30.53
N ARG A 10 -3.49 2.61 31.14
CA ARG A 10 -2.62 3.62 30.49
C ARG A 10 -1.66 2.96 29.47
N LYS A 11 -1.18 1.75 29.75
CA LYS A 11 -0.36 0.94 28.82
C LYS A 11 -1.16 0.45 27.61
N GLU A 12 -2.44 0.11 27.79
CA GLU A 12 -3.34 -0.26 26.68
C GLU A 12 -3.81 0.95 25.86
N ARG A 13 -4.08 2.11 26.49
CA ARG A 13 -4.39 3.37 25.79
C ARG A 13 -3.21 3.92 24.98
N GLY A 14 -1.99 3.53 25.32
CA GLY A 14 -0.77 3.87 24.60
C GLY A 14 -0.42 2.90 23.46
N LYS A 15 -1.41 2.35 22.73
CA LYS A 15 -1.13 1.60 21.50
C LYS A 15 -0.57 2.57 20.46
N LEU A 16 0.75 2.76 20.47
CA LEU A 16 1.45 3.43 19.37
C LEU A 16 1.09 2.68 18.08
N ILE A 17 0.67 3.43 17.06
CA ILE A 17 0.45 2.87 15.73
C ILE A 17 1.76 2.20 15.30
N ASN A 18 1.66 0.94 14.88
CA ASN A 18 2.83 0.22 14.37
C ASN A 18 3.41 1.02 13.19
N LYS A 19 4.71 1.33 13.25
CA LYS A 19 5.39 2.16 12.26
C LYS A 19 5.24 1.61 10.83
N ILE A 20 5.27 0.28 10.65
CA ILE A 20 5.07 -0.37 9.36
C ILE A 20 3.64 -0.16 8.87
N VAL A 21 2.65 -0.35 9.75
CA VAL A 21 1.24 -0.10 9.40
C VAL A 21 1.02 1.37 9.06
N LEU A 22 1.64 2.30 9.79
CA LEU A 22 1.59 3.73 9.50
C LEU A 22 2.18 4.02 8.11
N SER A 23 3.35 3.45 7.79
CA SER A 23 3.97 3.60 6.46
C SER A 23 3.12 3.01 5.35
N MET A 24 2.54 1.81 5.54
CA MET A 24 1.62 1.19 4.58
C MET A 24 0.39 2.05 4.33
N ALA A 25 -0.24 2.56 5.41
CA ALA A 25 -1.40 3.43 5.32
C ALA A 25 -1.05 4.76 4.64
N ALA A 26 0.08 5.38 4.98
CA ALA A 26 0.54 6.61 4.37
C ALA A 26 0.78 6.46 2.86
N LEU A 27 1.44 5.39 2.42
CA LEU A 27 1.63 5.11 0.99
C LEU A 27 0.29 4.96 0.24
N ARG A 28 -0.68 4.28 0.85
CA ARG A 28 -2.02 4.13 0.27
C ARG A 28 -2.77 5.45 0.19
N LEU A 29 -2.71 6.27 1.23
CA LEU A 29 -3.34 7.59 1.22
C LEU A 29 -2.73 8.50 0.17
N MET A 30 -1.40 8.49 0.05
CA MET A 30 -0.68 9.26 -0.98
C MET A 30 -1.00 8.78 -2.40
N SER A 31 -1.03 7.47 -2.64
CA SER A 31 -1.41 6.94 -3.96
C SER A 31 -2.87 7.22 -4.28
N GLY A 32 -3.76 7.04 -3.31
CA GLY A 32 -5.20 7.28 -3.47
C GLY A 32 -5.49 8.75 -3.76
N SER A 33 -4.74 9.68 -3.17
CA SER A 33 -4.89 11.10 -3.50
C SER A 33 -4.44 11.41 -4.93
N ILE A 34 -3.40 10.76 -5.45
CA ILE A 34 -3.00 10.86 -6.85
C ILE A 34 -4.15 10.38 -7.77
N GLU A 35 -4.81 9.27 -7.42
CA GLU A 35 -5.98 8.78 -8.16
C GLU A 35 -7.16 9.74 -8.13
N ILE A 36 -7.46 10.32 -6.96
CA ILE A 36 -8.51 11.33 -6.83
C ILE A 36 -8.18 12.55 -7.71
N ILE A 37 -6.94 13.05 -7.68
CA ILE A 37 -6.50 14.18 -8.52
C ILE A 37 -6.63 13.83 -10.01
N ALA A 38 -6.21 12.62 -10.41
CA ALA A 38 -6.34 12.14 -11.78
C ALA A 38 -7.81 12.10 -12.22
N ALA A 39 -8.69 11.53 -11.40
CA ALA A 39 -10.14 11.50 -11.65
C ALA A 39 -10.73 12.91 -11.78
N LEU A 40 -10.33 13.85 -10.91
CA LEU A 40 -10.76 15.25 -11.02
C LEU A 40 -10.28 15.91 -12.32
N LEU A 41 -9.06 15.61 -12.79
CA LEU A 41 -8.57 16.07 -14.10
C LEU A 41 -9.37 15.45 -15.25
N MET A 42 -9.67 14.15 -15.20
CA MET A 42 -10.51 13.48 -16.20
C MET A 42 -11.88 14.14 -16.30
N LEU A 43 -12.53 14.42 -15.16
CA LEU A 43 -13.81 15.12 -15.08
C LEU A 43 -13.71 16.56 -15.60
N ARG A 44 -12.63 17.28 -15.26
CA ARG A 44 -12.41 18.66 -15.72
C ARG A 44 -12.28 18.75 -17.24
N TYR A 45 -11.57 17.82 -17.87
CA TYR A 45 -11.38 17.82 -19.31
C TYR A 45 -12.58 17.25 -20.08
N ASN A 46 -13.36 16.38 -19.44
CA ASN A 46 -14.58 15.77 -19.98
C ASN A 46 -14.43 15.25 -21.42
N GLN A 47 -13.28 14.66 -21.72
CA GLN A 47 -12.92 14.14 -23.03
C GLN A 47 -12.30 12.75 -22.85
N ILE A 48 -12.84 11.75 -23.56
CA ILE A 48 -12.45 10.34 -23.43
C ILE A 48 -10.95 10.18 -23.72
N GLU A 49 -10.44 10.81 -24.78
CA GLU A 49 -9.04 10.71 -25.18
C GLU A 49 -8.08 11.24 -24.09
N LYS A 50 -8.37 12.41 -23.53
CA LYS A 50 -7.58 12.97 -22.40
C LYS A 50 -7.70 12.10 -21.15
N ALA A 51 -8.87 11.56 -20.86
CA ALA A 51 -9.04 10.65 -19.73
C ALA A 51 -8.20 9.38 -19.89
N LEU A 52 -8.15 8.82 -21.11
CA LEU A 52 -7.33 7.65 -21.42
C LEU A 52 -5.84 7.95 -21.29
N MET A 53 -5.38 9.14 -21.71
CA MET A 53 -4.00 9.58 -21.51
C MET A 53 -3.63 9.65 -20.02
N VAL A 54 -4.49 10.27 -19.20
CA VAL A 54 -4.27 10.34 -17.74
C VAL A 54 -4.25 8.93 -17.12
N ASN A 55 -5.20 8.06 -17.50
CA ASN A 55 -5.26 6.68 -17.00
C ASN A 55 -4.02 5.86 -17.40
N THR A 56 -3.53 6.05 -18.62
CA THR A 56 -2.29 5.41 -19.09
C THR A 56 -1.09 5.87 -18.27
N GLY A 57 -1.03 7.15 -17.90
CA GLY A 57 -0.02 7.66 -16.97
C GLY A 57 -0.14 7.03 -15.57
N LEU A 58 -1.37 6.81 -15.09
CA LEU A 58 -1.65 6.19 -13.80
C LEU A 58 -1.36 4.68 -13.76
N ALA A 59 -1.32 4.00 -14.91
CA ALA A 59 -1.19 2.55 -15.00
C ALA A 59 0.04 2.00 -14.26
N MET A 60 1.11 2.79 -14.10
CA MET A 60 2.33 2.41 -13.36
C MET A 60 2.28 2.73 -11.87
N VAL A 61 1.43 3.67 -11.44
CA VAL A 61 1.34 4.09 -10.03
C VAL A 61 0.79 2.95 -9.17
N GLY A 62 -0.28 2.30 -9.61
CA GLY A 62 -0.91 1.19 -8.91
C GLY A 62 0.05 0.03 -8.61
N PRO A 63 0.72 -0.55 -9.62
CA PRO A 63 1.73 -1.59 -9.40
C PRO A 63 2.87 -1.17 -8.49
N PHE A 64 3.41 0.05 -8.63
CA PHE A 64 4.51 0.53 -7.80
C PHE A 64 4.11 0.62 -6.32
N VAL A 65 2.93 1.16 -6.03
CA VAL A 65 2.40 1.30 -4.67
C VAL A 65 2.04 -0.06 -4.08
N LEU A 66 1.51 -0.97 -4.89
CA LEU A 66 1.24 -2.35 -4.47
C LEU A 66 2.53 -3.05 -4.04
N LEU A 67 3.58 -2.98 -4.85
CA LEU A 67 4.87 -3.64 -4.58
C LEU A 67 5.55 -3.08 -3.33
N THR A 68 5.61 -1.76 -3.20
CA THR A 68 6.22 -1.08 -2.03
C THR A 68 5.45 -1.37 -0.74
N THR A 69 4.12 -1.27 -0.77
CA THR A 69 3.27 -1.56 0.40
C THR A 69 3.38 -3.02 0.81
N THR A 70 3.37 -3.94 -0.17
CA THR A 70 3.52 -5.38 0.08
C THR A 70 4.88 -5.68 0.70
N THR A 71 5.96 -5.09 0.16
CA THR A 71 7.31 -5.25 0.70
C THR A 71 7.40 -4.79 2.16
N LEU A 72 6.82 -3.63 2.50
CA LEU A 72 6.76 -3.17 3.89
C LEU A 72 6.01 -4.15 4.79
N GLY A 73 4.86 -4.66 4.33
CA GLY A 73 4.09 -5.66 5.07
C GLY A 73 4.85 -6.96 5.30
N LEU A 74 5.59 -7.43 4.29
CA LEU A 74 6.43 -8.63 4.39
C LEU A 74 7.61 -8.43 5.34
N VAL A 75 8.30 -7.29 5.27
CA VAL A 75 9.38 -6.95 6.21
C VAL A 75 8.84 -6.93 7.64
N GLY A 76 7.63 -6.41 7.86
CA GLY A 76 6.98 -6.44 9.17
C GLY A 76 6.56 -7.82 9.67
N LEU A 77 6.52 -8.81 8.77
CA LEU A 77 6.17 -10.20 9.05
C LEU A 77 7.37 -11.14 8.87
N ALA A 78 8.58 -10.63 8.64
CA ALA A 78 9.74 -11.42 8.22
C ALA A 78 10.04 -12.58 9.18
N ASP A 79 9.98 -12.33 10.49
CA ASP A 79 10.25 -13.34 11.52
C ASP A 79 9.13 -14.39 11.67
N LYS A 80 7.95 -14.14 11.08
CA LYS A 80 6.77 -15.02 11.17
C LYS A 80 6.45 -15.74 9.87
N LEU A 81 7.11 -15.38 8.78
CA LEU A 81 6.90 -15.97 7.47
C LEU A 81 7.84 -17.15 7.26
N SER A 82 7.27 -18.31 6.91
CA SER A 82 8.09 -19.45 6.47
C SER A 82 8.67 -19.18 5.08
N VAL A 83 9.85 -19.73 4.80
CA VAL A 83 10.55 -19.59 3.50
C VAL A 83 9.64 -19.99 2.33
N GLY A 84 8.80 -21.03 2.49
CA GLY A 84 7.85 -21.44 1.47
C GLY A 84 6.79 -20.39 1.12
N LYS A 85 6.29 -19.63 2.10
CA LYS A 85 5.36 -18.51 1.84
C LYS A 85 6.06 -17.36 1.13
N MET A 86 7.32 -17.10 1.48
CA MET A 86 8.15 -16.08 0.83
C MET A 86 8.35 -16.39 -0.67
N LEU A 87 8.63 -17.65 -1.01
CA LEU A 87 8.74 -18.10 -2.41
C LEU A 87 7.45 -17.87 -3.20
N TRP A 88 6.29 -18.19 -2.62
CA TRP A 88 5.00 -17.96 -3.29
C TRP A 88 4.72 -16.48 -3.53
N VAL A 89 5.08 -15.62 -2.58
CA VAL A 89 4.95 -14.17 -2.75
C VAL A 89 5.89 -13.67 -3.86
N LEU A 90 7.13 -14.17 -3.92
CA LEU A 90 8.06 -13.84 -4.99
C LEU A 90 7.53 -14.25 -6.36
N VAL A 91 6.93 -15.43 -6.50
CA VAL A 91 6.28 -15.87 -7.75
C VAL A 91 5.19 -14.88 -8.17
N GLY A 92 4.30 -14.48 -7.24
CA GLY A 92 3.25 -13.51 -7.53
C GLY A 92 3.81 -12.15 -7.96
N VAL A 93 4.84 -11.66 -7.28
CA VAL A 93 5.55 -10.42 -7.64
C VAL A 93 6.18 -10.53 -9.03
N SER A 94 6.84 -11.65 -9.33
CA SER A 94 7.42 -11.91 -10.67
C SER A 94 6.35 -11.91 -11.76
N CYS A 95 5.18 -12.50 -11.51
CA CYS A 95 4.06 -12.47 -12.46
C CYS A 95 3.59 -11.04 -12.76
N ILE A 96 3.53 -10.16 -11.76
CA ILE A 96 3.19 -8.74 -11.95
C ILE A 96 4.23 -8.06 -12.85
N PHE A 97 5.52 -8.25 -12.57
CA PHE A 97 6.59 -7.67 -13.39
C PHE A 97 6.58 -8.21 -14.82
N ILE A 98 6.36 -9.52 -15.02
CA ILE A 98 6.23 -10.12 -16.34
C ILE A 98 5.06 -9.48 -17.10
N GLY A 99 3.90 -9.31 -16.45
CA GLY A 99 2.73 -8.68 -17.07
C GLY A 99 2.94 -7.21 -17.45
N ILE A 100 3.76 -6.47 -16.70
CA ILE A 100 4.09 -5.06 -17.00
C ILE A 100 5.15 -4.95 -18.10
N LEU A 101 6.17 -5.81 -18.07
CA LEU A 101 7.33 -5.74 -18.98
C LEU A 101 7.08 -6.40 -20.34
N ARG A 102 6.18 -7.38 -20.41
CA ARG A 102 5.76 -8.02 -21.66
C ARG A 102 4.65 -7.17 -22.29
N LYS A 103 5.06 -6.14 -23.03
CA LYS A 103 4.16 -5.35 -23.89
C LYS A 103 4.18 -5.87 -25.32
#